data_AF-A0A7S7QQM2-F1
#
_entry.id   AF-A0A7S7QQM2-F1
#
_cell.length_a   1.000
_cell.length_b   1.000
_cell.length_c   1.000
_cell.angle_alpha   90.00
_cell.angle_beta   90.00
_cell.angle_gamma   90.00
#
_symmetry.space_group_name_H-M   'P 1'
#
loop_
_entity.id
_entity.type
_entity.pdbx_description
1 polymer ?
#
loop_
_entity_poly.entity_id
_entity_poly.type
_entity_poly.pdbx_seq_one_letter_code
_entity_poly.pdbx_strand_id
1 'polypeptide(L)'
;MLPYLVGAIIVVGLPTIYVAVRYREYRKFLAGAFFVSSGMQFYFYLADLPVPLIWTDAVQSPQLSLTRGTIHFVLFAVCLYFGWFSGRPRAAANA
;
A
#
# COMPACT_ATOMS: atom_id res chain seq x y z
N MET A 1 -9.37 7.75 15.37
CA MET A 1 -8.76 7.12 14.17
C MET A 1 -7.70 7.99 13.50
N LEU A 2 -8.00 9.26 13.20
CA LEU A 2 -7.08 10.19 12.53
C LEU A 2 -5.63 10.24 13.09
N PRO A 3 -5.38 10.39 14.42
CA PRO A 3 -4.01 10.46 14.94
C PRO A 3 -3.21 9.16 14.69
N TYR A 4 -3.87 8.00 14.75
CA TYR A 4 -3.24 6.72 14.44
C TYR A 4 -2.86 6.62 12.96
N LEU A 5 -3.72 7.10 12.06
CA LEU A 5 -3.43 7.13 10.63
C LEU A 5 -2.24 8.06 10.32
N VAL A 6 -2.21 9.24 10.94
CA VAL A 6 -1.09 10.18 10.80
C VAL A 6 0.20 9.57 11.32
N GLY A 7 0.17 8.94 12.50
CA GLY A 7 1.32 8.23 13.05
C GLY A 7 1.82 7.11 12.13
N ALA A 8 0.91 6.29 11.60
CA ALA A 8 1.27 5.21 10.67
C ALA A 8 1.90 5.75 9.36
N ILE A 9 1.39 6.86 8.83
CA ILE A 9 1.96 7.51 7.64
C ILE A 9 3.38 8.01 7.93
N ILE A 10 3.60 8.68 9.06
CA ILE A 10 4.92 9.24 9.41
C ILE A 10 5.93 8.11 9.66
N VAL A 11 5.55 7.11 10.46
CA VAL A 11 6.48 6.06 10.91
C VAL A 11 6.72 5.00 9.85
N VAL A 12 5.69 4.63 9.07
CA VAL A 12 5.77 3.52 8.08
C VAL A 12 5.67 4.05 6.66
N GLY A 13 4.71 4.94 6.40
CA GLY A 13 4.45 5.46 5.06
C GLY A 13 5.64 6.21 4.44
N LEU A 14 6.21 7.19 5.16
CA LEU A 14 7.32 8.01 4.65
C LEU A 14 8.59 7.19 4.36
N PRO A 15 9.06 6.30 5.27
CA PRO A 15 10.19 5.42 4.95
C PRO A 15 9.88 4.51 3.76
N THR A 16 8.66 3.96 3.68
CA THR A 16 8.25 3.11 2.55
C THR A 16 8.35 3.86 1.23
N ILE A 17 7.85 5.11 1.18
CA ILE A 17 7.94 5.97 -0.01
C ILE A 17 9.41 6.24 -0.38
N TYR A 18 10.26 6.59 0.59
CA TYR A 18 11.68 6.84 0.36
C TYR A 18 12.37 5.63 -0.31
N VAL A 19 12.16 4.43 0.22
CA VAL A 19 12.74 3.20 -0.35
C VAL A 19 12.12 2.88 -1.72
N ALA A 20 10.81 3.09 -1.90
CA ALA A 20 10.12 2.86 -3.18
C ALA A 20 10.64 3.74 -4.31
N VAL A 21 10.95 5.01 -4.03
CA VAL A 21 11.54 5.91 -5.02
C VAL A 21 12.96 5.45 -5.41
N ARG A 22 13.74 4.95 -4.45
CA ARG A 22 15.15 4.61 -4.66
C ARG A 22 15.36 3.23 -5.31
N TYR A 23 14.51 2.25 -5.04
CA TYR A 23 14.73 0.86 -5.44
C TYR A 23 13.58 0.28 -6.28
N ARG A 24 13.89 -0.16 -7.50
CA ARG A 24 12.90 -0.80 -8.38
C ARG A 24 12.40 -2.14 -7.85
N GLU A 25 13.29 -2.99 -7.34
CA GLU A 25 12.89 -4.29 -6.79
C GLU A 25 11.96 -4.13 -5.57
N TYR A 26 12.16 -3.07 -4.77
CA TYR A 26 11.25 -2.74 -3.68
C TYR A 26 9.85 -2.36 -4.18
N ARG A 27 9.73 -1.64 -5.30
CA ARG A 27 8.43 -1.36 -5.94
C ARG A 27 7.72 -2.64 -6.41
N LYS A 28 8.46 -3.63 -6.93
CA LYS A 28 7.85 -4.93 -7.31
C LYS A 28 7.29 -5.65 -6.10
N PHE A 29 8.03 -5.68 -4.99
CA PHE A 29 7.55 -6.21 -3.73
C PHE A 29 6.29 -5.47 -3.24
N LEU A 30 6.34 -4.13 -3.23
CA LEU A 30 5.22 -3.29 -2.81
C LEU A 30 3.98 -3.48 -3.69
N ALA A 31 4.13 -3.73 -4.99
CA ALA A 31 2.99 -4.04 -5.85
C ALA A 31 2.20 -5.24 -5.30
N GLY A 32 2.88 -6.34 -4.95
CA GLY A 32 2.24 -7.48 -4.30
C GLY A 32 1.61 -7.14 -2.95
N ALA A 33 2.35 -6.43 -2.09
CA ALA A 33 1.87 -6.07 -0.75
C ALA A 33 0.62 -5.17 -0.79
N PHE A 34 0.58 -4.19 -1.70
CA PHE A 34 -0.55 -3.30 -1.90
C PHE A 34 -1.75 -4.01 -2.53
N PHE A 35 -1.53 -4.96 -3.45
CA PHE A 35 -2.61 -5.77 -4.02
C PHE A 35 -3.31 -6.61 -2.95
N VAL A 36 -2.55 -7.36 -2.15
CA VAL A 36 -3.09 -8.18 -1.06
C VAL A 36 -3.83 -7.31 -0.03
N SER A 37 -3.23 -6.17 0.35
CA SER A 37 -3.85 -5.23 1.29
C SER A 37 -5.18 -4.70 0.74
N SER A 38 -5.20 -4.25 -0.52
CA SER A 38 -6.43 -3.80 -1.18
C SER A 38 -7.52 -4.86 -1.13
N GLY A 39 -7.20 -6.12 -1.46
CA GLY A 39 -8.17 -7.22 -1.42
C GLY A 39 -8.72 -7.47 -0.02
N MET A 40 -7.85 -7.52 0.98
CA MET A 40 -8.24 -7.68 2.39
C MET A 40 -9.17 -6.55 2.86
N GLN A 41 -8.80 -5.30 2.60
CA GLN A 41 -9.62 -4.15 3.01
C GLN A 41 -10.95 -4.07 2.28
N PHE A 42 -10.97 -4.41 0.99
CA PHE A 42 -12.20 -4.49 0.21
C PHE A 42 -13.12 -5.60 0.74
N TYR A 43 -12.57 -6.75 1.11
CA TYR A 43 -13.33 -7.82 1.76
C TYR A 43 -13.92 -7.37 3.10
N PHE A 44 -13.15 -6.68 3.95
CA PHE A 44 -13.68 -6.16 5.22
C PHE A 44 -14.82 -5.18 5.03
N TYR A 45 -14.79 -4.38 3.96
CA TYR A 45 -15.92 -3.52 3.59
C TYR A 45 -17.15 -4.35 3.20
N LEU A 46 -17.00 -5.32 2.28
CA LEU A 46 -18.12 -6.15 1.82
C LEU A 46 -18.75 -6.99 2.92
N ALA A 47 -17.94 -7.48 3.84
CA ALA A 47 -18.37 -8.28 4.98
C ALA A 47 -18.81 -7.44 6.19
N ASP A 48 -18.84 -6.10 6.07
CA ASP A 48 -19.17 -5.14 7.14
C ASP A 48 -18.37 -5.41 8.44
N LEU A 49 -17.09 -5.79 8.29
CA LEU A 49 -16.24 -6.21 9.40
C LEU A 49 -15.55 -4.99 10.05
N PRO A 50 -15.88 -4.65 11.32
CA PRO A 50 -15.10 -3.69 12.08
C PRO A 50 -13.75 -4.30 12.50
N VAL A 51 -12.67 -3.54 12.34
CA VAL A 51 -11.31 -4.01 12.67
C VAL A 51 -10.79 -3.25 13.90
N PRO A 52 -10.61 -3.90 15.06
CA PRO A 52 -10.01 -3.26 16.22
C PRO A 52 -8.52 -3.02 15.99
N LEU A 53 -8.04 -1.82 16.32
CA LEU A 53 -6.60 -1.57 16.39
C LEU A 53 -6.08 -2.21 17.68
N ILE A 54 -5.23 -3.21 17.52
CA ILE A 54 -4.60 -3.94 18.63
C ILE A 54 -3.96 -2.94 19.60
N TRP A 55 -4.19 -3.13 20.90
CA TRP A 55 -3.69 -2.28 22.00
C TRP A 55 -4.31 -0.88 22.10
N THR A 56 -5.44 -0.63 21.42
CA THR A 56 -6.20 0.62 21.53
C THR A 56 -7.70 0.34 21.58
N ASP A 57 -8.48 1.29 22.06
CA ASP A 57 -9.96 1.24 21.98
C ASP A 57 -10.49 1.69 20.60
N ALA A 58 -9.62 1.95 19.64
CA ALA A 58 -10.02 2.45 18.32
C ALA A 58 -10.45 1.30 17.40
N VAL A 59 -11.63 1.46 16.81
CA VAL A 59 -12.17 0.51 15.82
C VAL A 59 -12.22 1.16 14.45
N GLN A 60 -11.63 0.50 13.47
CA GLN A 60 -11.71 0.88 12.06
C GLN A 60 -13.07 0.47 11.49
N SER A 61 -13.81 1.44 10.98
CA SER A 61 -15.10 1.20 10.34
C SER A 61 -14.95 0.53 8.97
N PRO A 62 -15.96 -0.23 8.52
CA PRO A 62 -15.98 -0.83 7.19
C PRO A 62 -15.82 0.19 6.05
N GLN A 63 -16.38 1.40 6.19
CA GLN A 63 -16.26 2.46 5.18
C GLN A 63 -14.82 2.98 5.09
N LEU A 64 -14.10 3.06 6.21
CA LEU A 64 -12.67 3.39 6.20
C LEU A 64 -11.87 2.26 5.53
N SER A 65 -12.27 0.99 5.70
CA SER A 65 -11.67 -0.13 4.98
C SER A 65 -11.82 0.04 3.47
N LEU A 66 -12.99 0.45 2.96
CA LEU A 66 -13.16 0.74 1.54
C LEU A 66 -12.18 1.83 1.06
N THR A 67 -12.13 2.97 1.74
CA THR A 67 -11.22 4.08 1.39
C THR A 67 -9.76 3.62 1.37
N ARG A 68 -9.33 2.87 2.40
CA ARG A 68 -7.98 2.32 2.46
C ARG A 68 -7.74 1.33 1.32
N GLY A 69 -8.68 0.44 1.05
CA GLY A 69 -8.60 -0.53 -0.04
C GLY A 69 -8.37 0.16 -1.39
N THR A 70 -9.15 1.21 -1.69
CA THR A 70 -8.97 2.02 -2.90
C THR A 70 -7.59 2.66 -2.97
N ILE A 71 -7.10 3.26 -1.87
CA ILE A 71 -5.75 3.84 -1.83
C ILE A 71 -4.68 2.78 -2.11
N HIS A 72 -4.79 1.60 -1.49
CA HIS A 72 -3.85 0.49 -1.73
C HIS A 72 -3.94 0.00 -3.18
N PHE A 73 -5.13 -0.04 -3.77
CA PHE A 73 -5.28 -0.41 -5.18
C PHE A 73 -4.57 0.57 -6.12
N VAL A 74 -4.69 1.88 -5.87
CA VAL A 74 -3.97 2.91 -6.64
C VAL A 74 -2.46 2.74 -6.47
N LEU A 75 -1.99 2.57 -5.23
CA LEU A 75 -0.56 2.34 -4.95
C LEU A 75 -0.04 1.04 -5.58
N PHE A 76 -0.87 -0.01 -5.63
CA PHE A 76 -0.59 -1.23 -6.37
C PHE A 76 -0.40 -0.92 -7.86
N ALA A 77 -1.33 -0.24 -8.50
CA ALA A 77 -1.23 0.08 -9.93
C ALA A 77 0.03 0.91 -10.24
N VAL A 78 0.33 1.90 -9.41
CA VAL A 78 1.55 2.72 -9.51
C VAL A 78 2.81 1.86 -9.35
N CYS A 79 2.90 1.06 -8.30
CA CYS A 79 4.07 0.22 -8.03
C CYS A 79 4.24 -0.90 -9.06
N LEU A 80 3.14 -1.48 -9.54
CA LEU A 80 3.13 -2.48 -10.60
C LEU A 80 3.67 -1.87 -11.88
N TYR A 81 3.16 -0.71 -12.29
CA TYR A 81 3.65 -0.01 -13.45
C TYR A 81 5.14 0.33 -13.31
N PHE A 82 5.55 1.05 -12.27
CA PHE A 82 6.94 1.48 -12.14
C PHE A 82 7.93 0.37 -11.71
N GLY A 83 7.44 -0.75 -11.20
CA GLY A 83 8.23 -1.91 -10.79
C GLY A 83 8.44 -2.94 -11.90
N TRP A 84 7.43 -3.16 -12.74
CA TRP A 84 7.46 -4.17 -13.81
C TRP A 84 7.45 -3.58 -15.22
N PHE A 85 6.64 -2.56 -15.48
CA PHE A 85 6.32 -2.13 -16.85
C PHE A 85 7.04 -0.87 -17.33
N SER A 86 7.31 0.11 -16.45
CA SER A 86 8.17 1.24 -16.80
C SER A 86 9.57 0.67 -17.07
N GLY A 87 10.13 0.93 -18.25
CA GLY A 87 11.25 0.16 -18.81
C GLY A 87 12.51 -0.02 -17.94
N ARG A 88 13.36 -0.95 -18.37
CA ARG A 88 14.79 -0.98 -18.01
C ARG A 88 15.57 -0.10 -19.00
N PRO A 89 16.39 0.82 -18.52
CA PRO A 89 17.59 1.22 -19.27
C PRO A 89 18.81 1.22 -18.33
N ARG A 90 19.86 0.38 -18.49
CA ARG A 90 21.00 0.66 -19.39
C ARG A 90 21.98 -0.52 -19.53
N ALA A 91 21.55 -1.78 -19.36
CA ALA A 91 22.45 -2.94 -19.47
C ALA A 91 22.41 -3.61 -20.87
N ALA A 92 21.34 -3.42 -21.64
CA ALA A 92 21.16 -4.01 -22.96
C ALA A 92 21.49 -3.05 -24.13
N ALA A 93 22.07 -1.87 -23.84
CA ALA A 93 22.41 -0.87 -24.86
C ALA A 93 23.90 -0.90 -25.26
N ASN A 94 24.71 -1.73 -24.60
CA ASN A 94 26.17 -1.82 -24.81
C ASN A 94 26.64 -3.28 -25.02
N ALA A 95 25.74 -4.20 -25.40
CA ALA A 95 26.07 -5.60 -25.69
C ALA A 95 25.90 -5.85 -27.19
#